data_AF-A0A091QPV1-F1
#
_entry.id   AF-A0A091QPV1-F1
#
_cell.length_a   1.000
_cell.length_b   1.000
_cell.length_c   1.000
_cell.angle_alpha   90.00
_cell.angle_beta   90.00
_cell.angle_gamma   90.00
#
_symmetry.space_group_name_H-M   'P 1'
#
loop_
_entity.id
_entity.type
_entity.pdbx_description
1 polymer ?
#
loop_
_entity_poly.entity_id
_entity_poly.type
_entity_poly.pdbx_seq_one_letter_code
_entity_poly.pdbx_strand_id
1 'polypeptide(L)'
;SSVVDKLKDMMEEIENAINAFKEEQKQIYEQLLKDEKAASNELSVFERKVELWALSSSTTKKVLKLPSVKVSFDKKLENHLPEEVVEFERLLQQTGGWQGGWDDYNHQNFLKVRTKHKGRLSYVDEALEYLCGRTKEDIEQHDKWYQEFLILHERKKESIKKWKEKQQQEKEGSLKEKEKSEKMLQEECLQHEEAQKQKAEERKRQQAAIEAWKKKKAIAFTREPASRLQLEKKEKKQQKEYQRRYHMKVLMEKYALQKKENEE
;
A
#
# COMPACT_ATOMS: atom_id res chain seq x y z
N SER A 1 67.67 -36.50 -59.45
CA SER A 1 67.27 -35.71 -58.28
C SER A 1 66.72 -36.64 -57.24
N SER A 2 67.32 -36.55 -56.07
CA SER A 2 67.76 -37.66 -55.22
C SER A 2 66.78 -37.83 -54.06
N VAL A 3 66.81 -38.97 -53.37
CA VAL A 3 66.11 -39.22 -52.09
C VAL A 3 66.25 -38.05 -51.09
N VAL A 4 67.35 -37.30 -51.20
CA VAL A 4 67.62 -36.06 -50.47
C VAL A 4 66.56 -34.97 -50.69
N ASP A 5 66.06 -34.77 -51.91
CA ASP A 5 65.05 -33.75 -52.22
C ASP A 5 63.72 -34.08 -51.52
N LYS A 6 63.30 -35.35 -51.56
CA LYS A 6 62.10 -35.83 -50.86
C LYS A 6 62.20 -35.71 -49.34
N LEU A 7 63.39 -35.96 -48.78
CA LEU A 7 63.61 -35.85 -47.34
C LEU A 7 63.58 -34.38 -46.89
N LYS A 8 64.04 -33.46 -47.75
CA LYS A 8 63.94 -32.03 -47.52
C LYS A 8 62.49 -31.54 -47.57
N ASP A 9 61.72 -31.98 -48.56
CA ASP A 9 60.28 -31.64 -48.67
C ASP A 9 59.51 -32.14 -47.43
N MET A 10 59.75 -33.38 -46.99
CA MET A 10 59.14 -33.92 -45.77
C MET A 10 59.54 -33.15 -44.50
N MET A 11 60.79 -32.70 -44.41
CA MET A 11 61.26 -31.91 -43.27
C MET A 11 60.60 -30.52 -43.24
N GLU A 12 60.44 -29.89 -44.41
CA GLU A 12 59.73 -28.62 -44.56
C GLU A 12 58.24 -28.77 -44.22
N GLU A 13 57.58 -29.85 -44.63
CA GLU A 13 56.21 -30.15 -44.25
C GLU A 13 56.06 -30.34 -42.73
N ILE A 14 56.98 -31.07 -42.09
CA ILE A 14 56.97 -31.27 -40.63
C ILE A 14 57.21 -29.95 -39.90
N GLU A 15 58.17 -29.13 -40.34
CA GLU A 15 58.43 -27.82 -39.74
C GLU A 15 57.23 -26.88 -39.87
N ASN A 16 56.58 -26.87 -41.04
CA ASN A 16 55.35 -26.10 -41.26
C ASN A 16 54.20 -26.60 -40.37
N ALA A 17 54.03 -27.91 -40.21
CA ALA A 17 53.03 -28.49 -39.32
C ALA A 17 53.30 -28.14 -37.85
N ILE A 18 54.55 -28.17 -37.41
CA ILE A 18 54.95 -27.77 -36.05
C ILE A 18 54.69 -26.29 -35.82
N ASN A 19 55.00 -25.43 -36.80
CA ASN A 19 54.76 -23.99 -36.69
C ASN A 19 53.26 -23.67 -36.67
N ALA A 20 52.46 -24.33 -37.51
CA ALA A 20 51.01 -24.20 -37.50
C ALA A 20 50.40 -24.64 -36.15
N PHE A 21 50.84 -25.79 -35.62
CA PHE A 21 50.39 -26.25 -34.30
C PHE A 21 50.75 -25.27 -33.19
N LYS A 22 51.98 -24.72 -33.17
CA LYS A 22 52.38 -23.71 -32.18
C LYS A 22 51.53 -22.45 -32.26
N GLU A 23 51.22 -21.98 -33.46
CA GLU A 23 50.39 -20.79 -33.65
C GLU A 23 48.94 -21.06 -33.22
N GLU A 24 48.39 -22.24 -33.52
CA GLU A 24 47.06 -22.66 -33.06
C GLU A 24 47.00 -22.72 -31.52
N GLN A 25 48.00 -23.33 -30.87
CA GLN A 25 48.07 -23.36 -29.41
C GLN A 25 48.16 -21.96 -28.80
N LYS A 26 48.93 -21.06 -29.42
CA LYS A 26 49.01 -19.66 -28.99
C LYS A 26 47.66 -18.94 -29.11
N GLN A 27 46.94 -19.15 -30.20
CA GLN A 27 45.61 -18.57 -30.41
C GLN A 27 44.59 -19.10 -29.39
N ILE A 28 44.60 -20.40 -29.11
CA ILE A 28 43.75 -21.02 -28.07
C ILE A 28 44.05 -20.40 -26.70
N TYR A 29 45.33 -20.29 -26.35
CA TYR A 29 45.74 -19.71 -25.08
C TYR A 29 45.32 -18.23 -24.94
N GLU A 30 45.51 -17.42 -25.98
CA GLU A 30 45.07 -16.03 -26.00
C GLU A 30 43.54 -15.89 -25.88
N GLN A 31 42.79 -16.81 -26.49
CA GLN A 31 41.33 -16.84 -26.37
C GLN A 31 40.90 -17.20 -24.94
N LEU A 32 41.51 -18.23 -24.35
CA LEU A 32 41.23 -18.63 -22.96
C LEU A 32 41.51 -17.51 -21.97
N LEU A 33 42.60 -16.75 -22.14
CA LEU A 33 42.90 -15.59 -21.31
C LEU A 33 41.84 -14.48 -21.41
N LYS A 34 41.29 -14.26 -22.61
CA LYS A 34 40.20 -13.28 -22.80
C LYS A 34 38.93 -13.75 -22.09
N ASP A 35 38.60 -15.02 -22.22
CA ASP A 35 37.41 -15.62 -21.60
C ASP A 35 37.52 -15.64 -20.07
N GLU A 36 38.69 -15.99 -19.52
CA GLU A 36 38.97 -15.92 -18.07
C GLU A 36 38.79 -14.48 -17.54
N LYS A 37 39.33 -13.50 -18.26
CA LYS A 37 39.18 -12.09 -17.89
C LYS A 37 37.73 -11.62 -17.97
N ALA A 38 36.98 -12.05 -18.99
CA ALA A 38 35.57 -11.72 -19.14
C ALA A 38 34.75 -12.30 -17.97
N ALA A 39 34.89 -13.59 -17.68
CA ALA A 39 34.23 -14.25 -16.57
C ALA A 39 34.60 -13.62 -15.22
N SER A 40 35.87 -13.29 -15.00
CA SER A 40 36.33 -12.61 -13.78
C SER A 40 35.69 -11.23 -13.60
N ASN A 41 35.55 -10.46 -14.68
CA ASN A 41 34.86 -9.17 -14.65
C ASN A 41 33.37 -9.33 -14.32
N GLU A 42 32.71 -10.32 -14.92
CA GLU A 42 31.31 -10.64 -14.63
C GLU A 42 31.12 -11.00 -13.16
N LEU A 43 31.98 -11.86 -12.61
CA LEU A 43 31.98 -12.21 -11.18
C LEU A 43 32.16 -10.97 -10.30
N SER A 44 33.11 -10.08 -10.61
CA SER A 44 33.30 -8.83 -9.86
C SER A 44 32.07 -7.92 -9.89
N VAL A 45 31.34 -7.89 -11.01
CA VAL A 45 30.08 -7.13 -11.12
C VAL A 45 28.99 -7.76 -10.25
N PHE A 46 28.89 -9.08 -10.23
CA PHE A 46 27.93 -9.78 -9.36
C PHE A 46 28.27 -9.61 -7.88
N GLU A 47 29.56 -9.70 -7.51
CA GLU A 47 30.03 -9.48 -6.15
C GLU A 47 29.65 -8.08 -5.65
N ARG A 48 29.93 -7.03 -6.43
CA ARG A 48 29.49 -5.66 -6.12
C ARG A 48 27.97 -5.52 -6.00
N LYS A 49 27.20 -6.23 -6.84
CA LYS A 49 25.73 -6.24 -6.72
C LYS A 49 25.27 -6.88 -5.40
N VAL A 50 25.89 -7.99 -5.00
CA VAL A 50 25.60 -8.67 -3.73
C VAL A 50 25.91 -7.77 -2.55
N GLU A 51 27.06 -7.09 -2.55
CA GLU A 51 27.41 -6.11 -1.51
C GLU A 51 26.38 -4.97 -1.44
N LEU A 52 25.95 -4.44 -2.59
CA LEU A 52 24.95 -3.38 -2.66
C LEU A 52 23.58 -3.83 -2.11
N TRP A 53 23.19 -5.08 -2.38
CA TRP A 53 21.98 -5.68 -1.83
C TRP A 53 22.08 -5.85 -0.31
N ALA A 54 23.24 -6.29 0.19
CA ALA A 54 23.48 -6.42 1.63
C ALA A 54 23.34 -5.06 2.35
N LEU A 55 23.92 -3.99 1.80
CA LEU A 55 23.77 -2.63 2.35
C LEU A 55 22.34 -2.09 2.25
N SER A 56 21.66 -2.32 1.13
CA SER A 56 20.30 -1.82 0.89
C SER A 56 19.25 -2.49 1.80
N SER A 57 19.50 -3.73 2.23
CA SER A 57 18.62 -4.45 3.15
C SER A 57 18.55 -3.86 4.57
N SER A 58 19.50 -3.01 4.97
CA SER A 58 19.52 -2.37 6.29
C SER A 58 18.64 -1.11 6.39
N THR A 59 18.32 -0.46 5.26
CA THR A 59 17.76 0.91 5.27
C THR A 59 16.31 1.01 4.78
N THR A 60 15.77 0.05 4.02
CA THR A 60 14.43 0.22 3.42
C THR A 60 13.58 -1.04 3.39
N LYS A 61 12.64 -1.13 4.34
CA LYS A 61 11.40 -1.89 4.17
C LYS A 61 10.62 -1.30 2.98
N LYS A 62 10.69 -1.90 1.79
CA LYS A 62 9.58 -2.02 0.82
C LYS A 62 10.04 -2.72 -0.47
N VAL A 63 9.40 -3.88 -0.70
CA VAL A 63 8.95 -4.45 -1.98
C VAL A 63 9.96 -4.43 -3.13
N LEU A 64 10.45 -5.61 -3.54
CA LEU A 64 10.38 -6.13 -4.91
C LEU A 64 10.75 -7.64 -4.91
N LYS A 65 10.07 -8.42 -5.77
CA LYS A 65 10.09 -9.90 -5.83
C LYS A 65 11.13 -10.43 -6.85
N LEU A 66 11.92 -11.44 -6.43
CA LEU A 66 12.57 -12.61 -7.09
C LEU A 66 13.42 -12.48 -8.40
N PRO A 67 14.27 -13.48 -8.76
CA PRO A 67 14.66 -14.71 -8.04
C PRO A 67 16.18 -14.93 -7.81
N SER A 68 16.48 -15.47 -6.63
CA SER A 68 17.48 -16.50 -6.26
C SER A 68 18.66 -16.80 -7.20
N VAL A 69 19.90 -16.69 -6.67
CA VAL A 69 20.84 -17.82 -6.54
C VAL A 69 21.83 -17.52 -5.38
N LYS A 70 21.83 -18.44 -4.40
CA LYS A 70 22.83 -18.73 -3.34
C LYS A 70 23.16 -17.60 -2.37
N VAL A 71 22.43 -17.59 -1.25
CA VAL A 71 22.76 -16.79 -0.05
C VAL A 71 23.15 -17.76 1.06
N SER A 72 24.33 -17.54 1.64
CA SER A 72 24.70 -18.08 2.95
C SER A 72 23.60 -17.70 3.94
N PHE A 73 22.86 -18.70 4.42
CA PHE A 73 21.68 -18.53 5.25
C PHE A 73 22.05 -17.83 6.57
N ASP A 74 21.87 -16.51 6.61
CA ASP A 74 22.09 -15.69 7.80
C ASP A 74 21.01 -16.04 8.84
N LYS A 75 21.45 -16.40 10.05
CA LYS A 75 20.62 -16.86 11.19
C LYS A 75 19.53 -15.87 11.60
N LYS A 76 19.53 -14.65 11.06
CA LYS A 76 18.47 -13.66 11.27
C LYS A 76 17.21 -13.88 10.42
N LEU A 77 17.29 -14.57 9.27
CA LEU A 77 16.15 -14.86 8.39
C LEU A 77 15.23 -15.98 8.92
N GLU A 78 15.74 -16.78 9.85
CA GLU A 78 15.03 -17.87 10.52
C GLU A 78 13.75 -17.39 11.24
N ASN A 79 13.69 -16.12 11.67
CA ASN A 79 12.54 -15.57 12.40
C ASN A 79 11.36 -15.12 11.53
N HIS A 80 11.49 -15.13 10.19
CA HIS A 80 10.44 -14.62 9.29
C HIS A 80 10.01 -15.59 8.20
N LEU A 81 10.70 -16.72 8.06
CA LEU A 81 10.36 -17.75 7.10
C LEU A 81 9.58 -18.86 7.81
N PRO A 82 8.57 -19.46 7.15
CA PRO A 82 7.93 -20.65 7.70
C PRO A 82 8.94 -21.78 7.91
N GLU A 83 8.78 -22.54 8.99
CA GLU A 83 9.68 -23.64 9.38
C GLU A 83 9.91 -24.63 8.23
N GLU A 84 8.87 -24.92 7.44
CA GLU A 84 8.94 -25.86 6.32
C GLU A 84 9.86 -25.37 5.19
N VAL A 85 10.04 -24.05 5.07
CA VAL A 85 11.01 -23.46 4.13
C VAL A 85 12.43 -23.71 4.62
N VAL A 86 12.65 -23.58 5.93
CA VAL A 86 13.96 -23.76 6.59
C VAL A 86 14.36 -25.23 6.58
N GLU A 87 13.44 -26.15 6.87
CA GLU A 87 13.68 -27.60 6.78
C GLU A 87 14.10 -28.01 5.37
N PHE A 88 13.40 -27.52 4.33
CA PHE A 88 13.75 -27.82 2.95
C PHE A 88 15.13 -27.28 2.55
N GLU A 89 15.48 -26.08 3.01
CA GLU A 89 16.80 -25.49 2.73
C GLU A 89 17.93 -26.22 3.46
N ARG A 90 17.68 -26.69 4.68
CA ARG A 90 18.60 -27.54 5.43
C ARG A 90 18.84 -28.86 4.70
N LEU A 91 17.80 -29.50 4.18
CA LEU A 91 17.94 -30.72 3.38
C LEU A 91 18.88 -30.47 2.19
N LEU A 92 18.63 -29.41 1.40
CA LEU A 92 19.46 -29.05 0.25
C LEU A 92 20.93 -28.82 0.62
N GLN A 93 21.19 -28.14 1.74
CA GLN A 93 22.56 -27.90 2.22
C GLN A 93 23.26 -29.19 2.64
N GLN A 94 22.55 -30.10 3.32
CA GLN A 94 23.11 -31.36 3.82
C GLN A 94 23.36 -32.37 2.70
N THR A 95 22.50 -32.42 1.69
CA THR A 95 22.53 -33.46 0.64
C THR A 95 23.16 -33.01 -0.66
N GLY A 96 23.78 -31.83 -0.72
CA GLY A 96 24.53 -31.39 -1.90
C GLY A 96 23.65 -30.82 -3.01
N GLY A 97 22.51 -30.20 -2.65
CA GLY A 97 21.68 -29.40 -3.56
C GLY A 97 20.46 -30.14 -4.12
N TRP A 98 19.97 -29.64 -5.26
CA TRP A 98 18.71 -30.07 -5.88
C TRP A 98 18.77 -31.48 -6.46
N GLN A 99 19.97 -32.00 -6.68
CA GLN A 99 20.24 -33.31 -7.24
C GLN A 99 20.75 -34.31 -6.20
N GLY A 100 20.77 -33.95 -4.90
CA GLY A 100 21.20 -34.88 -3.86
C GLY A 100 22.68 -35.29 -3.97
N GLY A 101 23.53 -34.42 -4.54
CA GLY A 101 24.94 -34.71 -4.78
C GLY A 101 25.22 -35.55 -6.02
N TRP A 102 24.19 -35.88 -6.82
CA TRP A 102 24.36 -36.51 -8.13
C TRP A 102 24.58 -35.45 -9.21
N ASP A 103 25.34 -35.80 -10.25
CA ASP A 103 25.41 -34.99 -11.46
C ASP A 103 24.08 -35.03 -12.23
N ASP A 104 23.91 -34.06 -13.13
CA ASP A 104 22.67 -33.93 -13.90
C ASP A 104 22.39 -35.17 -14.78
N TYR A 105 23.42 -35.82 -15.32
CA TYR A 105 23.24 -36.99 -16.18
C TYR A 105 22.64 -38.17 -15.40
N ASN A 106 23.25 -38.51 -14.27
CA ASN A 106 22.84 -39.59 -13.39
C ASN A 106 21.47 -39.29 -12.77
N HIS A 107 21.25 -38.05 -12.30
CA HIS A 107 19.97 -37.66 -11.74
C HIS A 107 18.83 -37.77 -12.76
N GLN A 108 19.04 -37.31 -14.00
CA GLN A 108 18.03 -37.41 -15.06
C GLN A 108 17.72 -38.86 -15.46
N ASN A 109 18.74 -39.73 -15.57
CA ASN A 109 18.53 -41.14 -15.87
C ASN A 109 17.76 -41.84 -14.73
N PHE A 110 18.08 -41.56 -13.48
CA PHE A 110 17.33 -42.04 -12.32
C PHE A 110 15.85 -41.64 -12.40
N LEU A 111 15.56 -40.36 -12.68
CA LEU A 111 14.18 -39.88 -12.81
C LEU A 111 13.41 -40.60 -13.93
N LYS A 112 14.05 -40.81 -15.08
CA LYS A 112 13.44 -41.54 -16.22
C LYS A 112 13.06 -42.97 -15.84
N VAL A 113 13.99 -43.72 -15.24
CA VAL A 113 13.74 -45.11 -14.84
C VAL A 113 12.69 -45.18 -13.72
N ARG A 114 12.78 -44.30 -12.72
CA ARG A 114 11.81 -44.24 -11.60
C ARG A 114 10.39 -43.92 -12.07
N THR A 115 10.24 -42.97 -12.98
CA THR A 115 8.93 -42.58 -13.55
C THR A 115 8.33 -43.69 -14.40
N LYS A 116 9.16 -44.38 -15.22
CA LYS A 116 8.75 -45.55 -15.99
C LYS A 116 8.17 -46.66 -15.11
N HIS A 117 8.82 -46.94 -13.98
CA HIS A 117 8.41 -47.99 -13.04
C HIS A 117 7.42 -47.53 -11.96
N LYS A 118 6.97 -46.26 -12.00
CA LYS A 118 6.15 -45.64 -10.96
C LYS A 118 6.71 -45.84 -9.54
N GLY A 119 8.03 -45.88 -9.39
CA GLY A 119 8.71 -46.11 -8.11
C GLY A 119 8.61 -47.54 -7.55
N ARG A 120 8.28 -48.55 -8.36
CA ARG A 120 8.31 -49.97 -7.94
C ARG A 120 9.73 -50.53 -7.94
N LEU A 121 10.08 -51.39 -6.98
CA LEU A 121 11.43 -51.95 -6.76
C LEU A 121 12.14 -52.52 -8.01
N SER A 122 11.41 -52.89 -9.06
CA SER A 122 11.95 -53.29 -10.37
C SER A 122 12.76 -52.19 -11.09
N TYR A 123 12.68 -50.94 -10.63
CA TYR A 123 13.41 -49.81 -11.22
C TYR A 123 14.91 -49.88 -10.91
N VAL A 124 15.31 -50.55 -9.82
CA VAL A 124 16.70 -50.54 -9.35
C VAL A 124 17.62 -51.32 -10.28
N ASP A 125 17.16 -52.48 -10.76
CA ASP A 125 17.90 -53.32 -11.71
C ASP A 125 18.07 -52.59 -13.06
N GLU A 126 17.01 -51.93 -13.54
CA GLU A 126 17.09 -51.11 -14.76
C GLU A 126 17.96 -49.86 -14.56
N ALA A 127 17.93 -49.23 -13.39
CA ALA A 127 18.73 -48.04 -13.10
C ALA A 127 20.24 -48.36 -13.06
N LEU A 128 20.62 -49.56 -12.62
CA LEU A 128 22.02 -50.01 -12.64
C LEU A 128 22.60 -50.10 -14.05
N GLU A 129 21.77 -50.40 -15.07
CA GLU A 129 22.23 -50.45 -16.47
C GLU A 129 22.60 -49.07 -17.03
N TYR A 130 21.92 -48.01 -16.56
CA TYR A 130 22.12 -46.65 -17.03
C TYR A 130 23.06 -45.81 -16.16
N LEU A 131 23.27 -46.21 -14.90
CA LEU A 131 24.07 -45.49 -13.92
C LEU A 131 25.43 -46.17 -13.74
N CYS A 132 26.33 -45.91 -14.68
CA CYS A 132 27.68 -46.45 -14.64
C CYS A 132 28.41 -46.02 -13.34
N GLY A 133 28.94 -46.99 -12.60
CA GLY A 133 29.69 -46.75 -11.37
C GLY A 133 28.85 -46.46 -10.12
N ARG A 134 27.52 -46.63 -10.17
CA ARG A 134 26.64 -46.57 -8.99
C ARG A 134 26.27 -47.95 -8.50
N THR A 135 26.18 -48.08 -7.18
CA THR A 135 25.75 -49.32 -6.53
C THR A 135 24.24 -49.34 -6.36
N LYS A 136 23.71 -50.53 -6.08
CA LYS A 136 22.29 -50.69 -5.74
C LYS A 136 21.91 -49.83 -4.53
N GLU A 137 22.79 -49.81 -3.55
CA GLU A 137 22.65 -49.06 -2.30
C GLU A 137 22.59 -47.56 -2.59
N ASP A 138 23.43 -47.03 -3.49
CA ASP A 138 23.40 -45.62 -3.89
C ASP A 138 22.03 -45.23 -4.48
N ILE A 139 21.46 -46.10 -5.33
CA ILE A 139 20.17 -45.87 -5.99
C ILE A 139 19.02 -45.89 -4.98
N GLU A 140 19.05 -46.80 -4.01
CA GLU A 140 18.05 -46.88 -2.94
C GLU A 140 18.15 -45.70 -1.97
N GLN A 141 19.37 -45.28 -1.61
CA GLN A 141 19.59 -44.09 -0.77
C GLN A 141 19.10 -42.82 -1.47
N HIS A 142 19.40 -42.69 -2.76
CA HIS A 142 18.95 -41.56 -3.56
C HIS A 142 17.43 -41.55 -3.75
N ASP A 143 16.77 -42.71 -3.84
CA ASP A 143 15.31 -42.75 -3.87
C ASP A 143 14.67 -42.34 -2.54
N LYS A 144 15.22 -42.79 -1.41
CA LYS A 144 14.77 -42.34 -0.08
C LYS A 144 14.90 -40.82 0.05
N TRP A 145 16.06 -40.28 -0.33
CA TRP A 145 16.29 -38.84 -0.36
C TRP A 145 15.30 -38.13 -1.29
N TYR A 146 15.08 -38.65 -2.50
CA TYR A 146 14.19 -38.02 -3.47
C TYR A 146 12.73 -38.02 -3.00
N GLN A 147 12.29 -39.07 -2.30
CA GLN A 147 10.98 -39.10 -1.66
C GLN A 147 10.84 -38.04 -0.56
N GLU A 148 11.85 -37.91 0.31
CA GLU A 148 11.89 -36.87 1.35
C GLU A 148 11.91 -35.47 0.74
N PHE A 149 12.73 -35.27 -0.29
CA PHE A 149 12.81 -34.04 -1.07
C PHE A 149 11.43 -33.65 -1.63
N LEU A 150 10.68 -34.58 -2.23
CA LEU A 150 9.36 -34.31 -2.77
C LEU A 150 8.37 -33.88 -1.68
N ILE A 151 8.38 -34.56 -0.52
CA ILE A 151 7.49 -34.23 0.61
C ILE A 151 7.81 -32.83 1.14
N LEU A 152 9.08 -32.53 1.40
CA LEU A 152 9.50 -31.23 1.92
C LEU A 152 9.27 -30.12 0.89
N HIS A 153 9.51 -30.39 -0.39
CA HIS A 153 9.25 -29.42 -1.46
C HIS A 153 7.76 -29.06 -1.54
N GLU A 154 6.86 -30.03 -1.39
CA GLU A 154 5.43 -29.77 -1.41
C GLU A 154 4.97 -29.03 -0.15
N ARG A 155 5.45 -29.43 1.04
CA ARG A 155 5.20 -28.69 2.30
C ARG A 155 5.67 -27.24 2.22
N LYS A 156 6.87 -27.01 1.66
CA LYS A 156 7.40 -25.67 1.40
C LYS A 156 6.46 -24.85 0.52
N LYS A 157 5.96 -25.41 -0.59
CA LYS A 157 4.99 -24.71 -1.46
C LYS A 157 3.70 -24.37 -0.74
N GLU A 158 3.13 -25.34 -0.01
CA GLU A 158 1.90 -25.14 0.76
C GLU A 158 2.06 -24.06 1.82
N SER A 159 3.19 -24.07 2.55
CA SER A 159 3.49 -23.08 3.57
C SER A 159 3.65 -21.68 2.98
N ILE A 160 4.37 -21.55 1.85
CA ILE A 160 4.47 -20.29 1.10
C ILE A 160 3.10 -19.81 0.63
N LYS A 161 2.23 -20.71 0.16
CA LYS A 161 0.87 -20.36 -0.28
C LYS A 161 0.04 -19.82 0.89
N LYS A 162 0.00 -20.54 2.02
CA LYS A 162 -0.70 -20.13 3.25
C LYS A 162 -0.18 -18.79 3.77
N TRP A 163 1.14 -18.61 3.79
CA TRP A 163 1.74 -17.35 4.20
C TRP A 163 1.30 -16.19 3.31
N LYS A 164 1.30 -16.36 1.97
CA LYS A 164 0.82 -15.33 1.04
C LYS A 164 -0.66 -15.00 1.25
N GLU A 165 -1.50 -16.01 1.45
CA GLU A 165 -2.93 -15.84 1.72
C GLU A 165 -3.16 -15.06 3.02
N LYS A 166 -2.43 -15.41 4.09
CA LYS A 166 -2.49 -14.69 5.38
C LYS A 166 -2.07 -13.22 5.24
N GLN A 167 -0.95 -12.96 4.55
CA GLN A 167 -0.50 -11.59 4.31
C GLN A 167 -1.53 -10.77 3.52
N GLN A 168 -2.24 -11.39 2.58
CA GLN A 168 -3.30 -10.73 1.83
C GLN A 168 -4.51 -10.42 2.71
N GLN A 169 -4.96 -11.38 3.53
CA GLN A 169 -6.07 -11.19 4.46
C GLN A 169 -5.80 -10.08 5.48
N GLU A 170 -4.59 -10.03 6.05
CA GLU A 170 -4.19 -8.97 6.99
C GLU A 170 -4.23 -7.59 6.32
N LYS A 171 -3.76 -7.49 5.07
CA LYS A 171 -3.80 -6.24 4.30
C LYS A 171 -5.23 -5.79 4.02
N GLU A 172 -6.10 -6.70 3.61
CA GLU A 172 -7.51 -6.41 3.36
C GLU A 172 -8.27 -6.04 4.65
N GLY A 173 -7.96 -6.72 5.77
CA GLY A 173 -8.49 -6.40 7.09
C GLY A 173 -8.11 -5.00 7.54
N SER A 174 -6.82 -4.64 7.45
CA SER A 174 -6.32 -3.31 7.79
C SER A 174 -6.94 -2.21 6.91
N LEU A 175 -7.18 -2.47 5.63
CA LEU A 175 -7.87 -1.54 4.74
C LEU A 175 -9.33 -1.32 5.15
N LYS A 176 -10.06 -2.41 5.44
CA LYS A 176 -11.46 -2.33 5.90
C LYS A 176 -11.60 -1.60 7.24
N GLU A 177 -10.66 -1.80 8.16
CA GLU A 177 -10.66 -1.07 9.45
C GLU A 177 -10.41 0.43 9.26
N LYS A 178 -9.48 0.80 8.37
CA LYS A 178 -9.23 2.20 8.02
C LYS A 178 -10.45 2.84 7.37
N GLU A 179 -11.08 2.16 6.43
CA GLU A 179 -12.30 2.66 5.77
C GLU A 179 -13.45 2.85 6.77
N LYS A 180 -13.63 1.90 7.71
CA LYS A 180 -14.63 2.04 8.79
C LYS A 180 -14.34 3.24 9.68
N SER A 181 -13.08 3.40 10.09
CA SER A 181 -12.66 4.53 10.94
C SER A 181 -12.87 5.87 10.23
N GLU A 182 -12.55 5.94 8.94
CA GLU A 182 -12.77 7.13 8.13
C GLU A 182 -14.26 7.49 7.97
N LYS A 183 -15.12 6.49 7.74
CA LYS A 183 -16.58 6.69 7.71
C LYS A 183 -17.12 7.19 9.05
N MET A 184 -16.66 6.62 10.16
CA MET A 184 -17.07 7.09 11.49
C MET A 184 -16.65 8.54 11.74
N LEU A 185 -15.42 8.91 11.38
CA LEU A 185 -14.94 10.29 11.49
C LEU A 185 -15.72 11.26 10.59
N GLN A 186 -16.08 10.83 9.38
CA GLN A 186 -16.89 11.62 8.48
C GLN A 186 -18.29 11.87 9.04
N GLU A 187 -18.92 10.84 9.61
CA GLU A 187 -20.24 10.93 10.22
C GLU A 187 -20.23 11.83 11.46
N GLU A 188 -19.20 11.74 12.30
CA GLU A 188 -19.02 12.62 13.46
C GLU A 188 -18.84 14.09 13.04
N CYS A 189 -18.08 14.34 11.96
CA CYS A 189 -17.89 15.69 11.43
C CYS A 189 -19.21 16.29 10.91
N LEU A 190 -20.01 15.50 10.19
CA LEU A 190 -21.33 15.91 9.70
C LEU A 190 -22.29 16.24 10.87
N GLN A 191 -22.34 15.39 11.89
CA GLN A 191 -23.16 15.64 13.08
C GLN A 191 -22.75 16.93 13.81
N HIS A 192 -21.44 17.17 13.93
CA HIS A 192 -20.94 18.39 14.55
C HIS A 192 -21.28 19.65 13.71
N GLU A 193 -21.17 19.57 12.39
CA GLU A 193 -21.55 20.67 11.49
C GLU A 193 -23.05 20.99 11.59
N GLU A 194 -23.91 19.97 11.58
CA GLU A 194 -25.35 20.14 11.76
C GLU A 194 -25.70 20.76 13.11
N ALA A 195 -25.08 20.29 14.19
CA ALA A 195 -25.28 20.85 15.53
C ALA A 195 -24.83 22.32 15.61
N GLN A 196 -23.74 22.69 14.93
CA GLN A 196 -23.31 24.09 14.83
C GLN A 196 -24.29 24.94 14.03
N LYS A 197 -24.81 24.43 12.91
CA LYS A 197 -25.82 25.14 12.09
C LYS A 197 -27.09 25.40 12.90
N GLN A 198 -27.60 24.40 13.61
CA GLN A 198 -28.80 24.55 14.46
C GLN A 198 -28.58 25.61 15.56
N LYS A 199 -27.43 25.56 16.26
CA LYS A 199 -27.08 26.56 17.27
C LYS A 199 -26.98 27.98 16.68
N ALA A 200 -26.41 28.12 15.48
CA ALA A 200 -26.31 29.40 14.80
C ALA A 200 -27.69 29.94 14.38
N GLU A 201 -28.56 29.07 13.87
CA GLU A 201 -29.91 29.44 13.49
C GLU A 201 -30.74 29.88 14.71
N GLU A 202 -30.64 29.16 15.82
CA GLU A 202 -31.32 29.54 17.05
C GLU A 202 -30.84 30.88 17.60
N ARG A 203 -29.52 31.14 17.61
CA ARG A 203 -28.96 32.46 17.97
C ARG A 203 -29.52 33.56 17.07
N LYS A 204 -29.64 33.32 15.77
CA LYS A 204 -30.20 34.28 14.81
C LYS A 204 -31.67 34.58 15.11
N ARG A 205 -32.47 33.55 15.44
CA ARG A 205 -33.88 33.71 15.84
C ARG A 205 -34.00 34.52 17.13
N GLN A 206 -33.18 34.23 18.14
CA GLN A 206 -33.16 34.98 19.40
C GLN A 206 -32.79 36.45 19.18
N GLN A 207 -31.77 36.73 18.36
CA GLN A 207 -31.36 38.09 18.03
C GLN A 207 -32.48 38.87 17.31
N ALA A 208 -33.14 38.25 16.34
CA ALA A 208 -34.26 38.86 15.64
C ALA A 208 -35.44 39.17 16.59
N ALA A 209 -35.73 38.31 17.56
CA ALA A 209 -36.75 38.55 18.57
C ALA A 209 -36.40 39.74 19.47
N ILE A 210 -35.13 39.86 19.90
CA ILE A 210 -34.63 41.00 20.69
C ILE A 210 -34.78 42.30 19.90
N GLU A 211 -34.38 42.31 18.63
CA GLU A 211 -34.49 43.49 17.77
C GLU A 211 -35.95 43.91 17.53
N ALA A 212 -36.84 42.95 17.28
CA ALA A 212 -38.27 43.21 17.14
C ALA A 212 -38.87 43.79 18.43
N TRP A 213 -38.49 43.27 19.60
CA TRP A 213 -38.91 43.80 20.89
C TRP A 213 -38.40 45.24 21.11
N LYS A 214 -37.13 45.51 20.80
CA LYS A 214 -36.55 46.87 20.87
C LYS A 214 -37.31 47.86 19.99
N LYS A 215 -37.62 47.48 18.73
CA LYS A 215 -38.43 48.30 17.81
C LYS A 215 -39.82 48.57 18.35
N LYS A 216 -40.53 47.54 18.83
CA LYS A 216 -41.86 47.70 19.46
C LYS A 216 -41.82 48.65 20.66
N LYS A 217 -40.81 48.51 21.52
CA LYS A 217 -40.64 49.36 22.70
C LYS A 217 -40.37 50.81 22.32
N ALA A 218 -39.54 51.06 21.30
CA ALA A 218 -39.28 52.41 20.79
C ALA A 218 -40.53 53.08 20.17
N ILE A 219 -41.35 52.30 19.45
CA ILE A 219 -42.62 52.79 18.89
C ILE A 219 -43.63 53.10 20.02
N ALA A 220 -43.73 52.22 21.03
CA ALA A 220 -44.60 52.47 22.18
C ALA A 220 -44.18 53.74 22.93
N PHE A 221 -42.88 53.89 23.19
CA PHE A 221 -42.31 55.03 23.89
C PHE A 221 -42.53 56.36 23.16
N THR A 222 -42.51 56.39 21.82
CA THR A 222 -42.78 57.61 21.04
C THR A 222 -44.28 57.90 20.90
N ARG A 223 -45.12 56.86 20.82
CA ARG A 223 -46.57 57.01 20.67
C ARG A 223 -47.27 57.44 21.96
N GLU A 224 -46.81 56.99 23.12
CA GLU A 224 -47.41 57.28 24.43
C GLU A 224 -47.46 58.79 24.78
N PRO A 225 -46.37 59.57 24.72
CA PRO A 225 -46.43 61.02 24.96
C PRO A 225 -47.21 61.76 23.87
N ALA A 226 -47.13 61.32 22.60
CA ALA A 226 -47.90 61.92 21.50
C ALA A 226 -49.42 61.70 21.67
N SER A 227 -49.84 60.51 22.10
CA SER A 227 -51.23 60.21 22.44
C SER A 227 -51.70 60.98 23.67
N ARG A 228 -50.83 61.13 24.70
CA ARG A 228 -51.14 61.92 25.90
C ARG A 228 -51.33 63.40 25.57
N LEU A 229 -50.46 63.98 24.74
CA LEU A 229 -50.57 65.35 24.24
C LEU A 229 -51.83 65.58 23.38
N GLN A 230 -52.22 64.60 22.56
CA GLN A 230 -53.45 64.65 21.76
C GLN A 230 -54.71 64.66 22.65
N LEU A 231 -54.74 63.83 23.70
CA LEU A 231 -55.81 63.80 24.70
C LEU A 231 -55.92 65.15 25.44
N GLU A 232 -54.79 65.66 25.95
CA GLU A 232 -54.76 66.94 26.67
C GLU A 232 -55.20 68.13 25.78
N LYS A 233 -54.82 68.12 24.49
CA LYS A 233 -55.29 69.13 23.52
C LYS A 233 -56.81 69.06 23.30
N LYS A 234 -57.38 67.85 23.22
CA LYS A 234 -58.83 67.67 23.08
C LYS A 234 -59.59 68.16 24.31
N GLU A 235 -59.11 67.83 25.51
CA GLU A 235 -59.68 68.30 26.77
C GLU A 235 -59.63 69.83 26.88
N LYS A 236 -58.48 70.45 26.59
CA LYS A 236 -58.34 71.91 26.54
C LYS A 236 -59.28 72.56 25.53
N LYS A 237 -59.49 71.94 24.36
CA LYS A 237 -60.41 72.43 23.34
C LYS A 237 -61.86 72.35 23.82
N GLN A 238 -62.27 71.24 24.43
CA GLN A 238 -63.59 71.07 25.02
C GLN A 238 -63.84 72.07 26.14
N GLN A 239 -62.85 72.31 27.01
CA GLN A 239 -62.95 73.28 28.09
C GLN A 239 -63.10 74.71 27.56
N LYS A 240 -62.33 75.09 26.53
CA LYS A 240 -62.49 76.38 25.84
C LYS A 240 -63.85 76.51 25.16
N GLU A 241 -64.35 75.45 24.55
CA GLU A 241 -65.68 75.44 23.92
C GLU A 241 -66.79 75.58 24.99
N TYR A 242 -66.65 74.88 26.11
CA TYR A 242 -67.55 75.01 27.25
C TYR A 242 -67.57 76.45 27.81
N GLN A 243 -66.39 77.06 28.00
CA GLN A 243 -66.27 78.45 28.42
C GLN A 243 -66.93 79.42 27.42
N ARG A 244 -66.75 79.21 26.11
CA ARG A 244 -67.40 80.03 25.07
C ARG A 244 -68.92 79.91 25.11
N ARG A 245 -69.45 78.69 25.24
CA ARG A 245 -70.90 78.43 25.36
C ARG A 245 -71.46 79.12 26.60
N TYR A 246 -70.77 79.02 27.73
CA TYR A 246 -71.15 79.70 28.98
C TYR A 246 -71.13 81.23 28.81
N HIS A 247 -70.06 81.80 28.26
CA HIS A 247 -69.96 83.24 28.05
C HIS A 247 -71.06 83.78 27.11
N MET A 248 -71.34 83.07 26.02
CA MET A 248 -72.42 83.41 25.10
C MET A 248 -73.79 83.37 25.80
N LYS A 249 -74.04 82.37 26.66
CA LYS A 249 -75.28 82.29 27.43
C LYS A 249 -75.47 83.50 28.35
N VAL A 250 -74.41 83.90 29.07
CA VAL A 250 -74.44 85.10 29.94
C VAL A 250 -74.70 86.37 29.13
N LEU A 251 -74.10 86.51 27.94
CA LEU A 251 -74.35 87.65 27.05
C LEU A 251 -75.81 87.71 26.57
N MET A 252 -76.40 86.57 26.19
CA MET A 252 -77.81 86.49 25.81
C MET A 252 -78.74 86.86 26.98
N GLU A 253 -78.44 86.40 28.20
CA GLU A 253 -79.21 86.75 29.40
C GLU A 253 -79.15 88.26 29.69
N LYS A 254 -77.96 88.88 29.57
CA LYS A 254 -77.81 90.34 29.69
C LYS A 254 -78.60 91.10 28.63
N TYR A 255 -78.54 90.66 27.37
CA TYR A 255 -79.28 91.29 26.27
C TYR A 255 -80.81 91.13 26.45
N ALA A 256 -81.26 89.98 26.98
CA ALA A 256 -82.67 89.76 27.30
C ALA A 256 -83.16 90.65 28.46
N LEU A 257 -82.33 90.90 29.47
CA LEU A 257 -82.62 91.85 30.55
C LEU A 257 -82.68 93.28 30.03
N GLN A 258 -81.71 93.69 29.20
CA GLN A 258 -81.69 95.02 28.59
C GLN A 258 -82.86 95.27 27.63
N LYS A 259 -83.34 94.23 26.94
CA LYS A 259 -84.57 94.31 26.12
C LYS A 259 -85.82 94.50 26.99
N LYS A 260 -85.90 93.84 28.14
CA LYS A 260 -87.00 94.04 29.11
C LYS A 260 -86.99 95.44 29.73
N GLU A 261 -85.81 96.01 29.95
CA GLU A 261 -85.63 97.36 30.51
C GLU A 261 -85.91 98.49 29.49
N ASN A 262 -85.85 98.19 28.19
CA ASN A 262 -86.22 99.11 27.10
C ASN A 262 -87.68 98.95 26.61
N GLU A 263 -88.43 97.99 27.16
CA GLU A 263 -89.85 97.73 26.85
C GLU A 263 -90.79 98.14 28.01
N GLU A 264 -90.27 98.78 29.07
CA GLU A 264 -91.01 99.52 30.12
C GLU A 264 -90.95 101.04 29.88
#